data_AF-A0A915HWP9-F1
#
_entry.id   AF-A0A915HWP9-F1
#
_cell.length_a   1.000
_cell.length_b   1.000
_cell.length_c   1.000
_cell.angle_alpha   90.00
_cell.angle_beta   90.00
_cell.angle_gamma   90.00
#
_symmetry.space_group_name_H-M   'P 1'
#
loop_
_entity.id
_entity.type
_entity.pdbx_description
1 polymer ?
#
loop_
_entity_poly.entity_id
_entity_poly.type
_entity_poly.pdbx_seq_one_letter_code
_entity_poly.pdbx_strand_id
1 'polypeptide(L)'
;MANEQIKFIVNALSKPPFSKSINLIKFDALEQSELVQILNDVLSYIEEQPTFDILHEPVEDTAVRFFEALKILRFKFPADPRAAQNFRMGLASGDKTYVYPVLSWLLERLTDLQKRAYLAKFLIHVYVPPEFQADPDVAQFIEK
;
A
#
# COMPACT_ATOMS: atom_id res chain seq x y z
N MET A 1 -3.11 -24.05 -2.12
CA MET A 1 -2.30 -22.88 -2.51
C MET A 1 -3.18 -21.70 -2.96
N ALA A 2 -3.45 -21.46 -4.27
CA ALA A 2 -4.14 -20.24 -4.73
C ALA A 2 -5.56 -20.05 -4.16
N ASN A 3 -6.35 -21.13 -4.06
CA ASN A 3 -7.70 -21.07 -3.51
C ASN A 3 -7.73 -20.80 -1.99
N GLU A 4 -6.71 -21.23 -1.24
CA GLU A 4 -6.62 -20.94 0.21
C GLU A 4 -6.26 -19.49 0.47
N GLN A 5 -5.42 -18.90 -0.39
CA GLN A 5 -5.07 -17.49 -0.33
C GLN A 5 -6.28 -16.60 -0.56
N ILE A 6 -7.08 -16.88 -1.59
CA ILE A 6 -8.31 -16.12 -1.86
C ILE A 6 -9.30 -16.25 -0.69
N LYS A 7 -9.46 -17.47 -0.14
CA LYS A 7 -10.27 -17.70 1.06
C LYS A 7 -9.81 -16.89 2.26
N PHE A 8 -8.49 -16.83 2.48
CA PHE A 8 -7.91 -16.01 3.54
C PHE A 8 -8.22 -14.53 3.32
N ILE A 9 -7.97 -14.00 2.12
CA ILE A 9 -8.21 -12.58 1.79
C ILE A 9 -9.68 -12.22 2.02
N VAL A 10 -10.62 -13.00 1.47
CA VAL A 10 -12.05 -12.75 1.62
C VAL A 10 -12.48 -12.79 3.10
N ASN A 11 -11.99 -13.77 3.86
CA ASN A 11 -12.27 -13.86 5.30
C ASN A 11 -11.74 -12.62 6.04
N ALA A 12 -10.50 -12.21 5.77
CA ALA A 12 -9.88 -11.03 6.40
C ALA A 12 -10.62 -9.73 6.02
N LEU A 13 -11.01 -9.55 4.76
CA LEU A 13 -11.76 -8.37 4.30
C LEU A 13 -13.20 -8.32 4.86
N SER A 14 -13.81 -9.46 5.18
CA SER A 14 -15.15 -9.49 5.79
C SER A 14 -15.16 -9.09 7.27
N LYS A 15 -14.01 -9.13 7.93
CA LYS A 15 -13.86 -8.75 9.34
C LYS A 15 -13.57 -7.25 9.49
N PRO A 16 -13.77 -6.67 10.70
CA PRO A 16 -13.24 -5.34 11.00
C PRO A 16 -11.73 -5.29 10.74
N PRO A 17 -11.19 -4.19 10.20
CA PRO A 17 -11.82 -2.88 9.99
C PRO A 17 -12.59 -2.73 8.67
N PHE A 18 -12.44 -3.67 7.73
CA PHE A 18 -12.87 -3.49 6.33
C PHE A 18 -14.35 -3.82 6.14
N SER A 19 -14.85 -4.82 6.87
CA SER A 19 -16.27 -5.23 6.90
C SER A 19 -16.92 -5.33 5.51
N LYS A 20 -16.14 -5.71 4.48
CA LYS A 20 -16.63 -5.80 3.09
C LYS A 20 -17.48 -7.07 2.93
N SER A 21 -18.71 -6.94 2.46
CA SER A 21 -19.62 -8.06 2.19
C SER A 21 -19.32 -8.75 0.85
N ILE A 22 -18.11 -9.27 0.70
CA ILE A 22 -17.64 -9.94 -0.51
C ILE A 22 -17.52 -11.44 -0.25
N ASN A 23 -17.97 -12.27 -1.20
CA ASN A 23 -17.79 -13.73 -1.16
C ASN A 23 -16.75 -14.16 -2.20
N LEU A 24 -16.32 -15.43 -2.17
CA LEU A 24 -15.25 -15.95 -3.06
C LEU A 24 -15.53 -15.70 -4.55
N ILE A 25 -16.77 -15.92 -4.99
CA ILE A 25 -17.16 -15.79 -6.40
C ILE A 25 -17.11 -14.32 -6.81
N LYS A 26 -17.67 -13.43 -5.99
CA LYS A 26 -17.63 -11.99 -6.23
C LYS A 26 -16.20 -11.47 -6.24
N PHE A 27 -15.38 -11.91 -5.29
CA PHE A 27 -13.97 -11.52 -5.22
C PHE A 27 -13.20 -11.94 -6.47
N ASP A 28 -13.39 -13.19 -6.91
CA ASP A 28 -12.71 -13.68 -8.11
C ASP A 28 -13.25 -13.04 -9.40
N ALA A 29 -14.48 -12.53 -9.38
CA ALA A 29 -15.08 -11.79 -10.49
C ALA A 29 -14.76 -10.29 -10.50
N LEU A 30 -14.06 -9.76 -9.49
CA LEU A 30 -13.73 -8.33 -9.43
C LEU A 30 -12.95 -7.87 -10.66
N GLU A 31 -13.29 -6.67 -11.09
CA GLU A 31 -12.52 -5.94 -12.10
C GLU A 31 -11.18 -5.47 -11.53
N GLN A 32 -10.25 -5.16 -12.43
CA GLN A 32 -8.91 -4.70 -12.07
C GLN A 32 -8.96 -3.42 -11.22
N SER A 33 -9.79 -2.45 -11.59
CA SER A 33 -10.00 -1.19 -10.86
C SER A 33 -10.51 -1.44 -9.44
N GLU A 34 -11.50 -2.31 -9.26
CA GLU A 34 -12.03 -2.67 -7.94
C GLU A 34 -10.96 -3.33 -7.07
N LEU A 35 -10.11 -4.16 -7.65
CA LEU A 35 -9.04 -4.84 -6.93
C LEU A 35 -7.94 -3.86 -6.48
N VAL A 36 -7.59 -2.90 -7.33
CA VAL A 36 -6.67 -1.80 -6.99
C VAL A 36 -7.28 -0.92 -5.90
N GLN A 37 -8.60 -0.66 -5.92
CA GLN A 37 -9.28 0.09 -4.86
C GLN A 37 -9.24 -0.66 -3.53
N ILE A 38 -9.45 -1.98 -3.53
CA ILE A 38 -9.33 -2.78 -2.30
C ILE A 38 -7.90 -2.71 -1.75
N LEU A 39 -6.88 -2.79 -2.61
CA LEU A 39 -5.50 -2.63 -2.20
C LEU A 39 -5.25 -1.24 -1.61
N ASN A 40 -5.78 -0.19 -2.23
CA ASN A 40 -5.72 1.18 -1.73
C ASN A 40 -6.37 1.30 -0.33
N ASP A 41 -7.54 0.73 -0.14
CA ASP A 41 -8.26 0.77 1.14
C ASP A 41 -7.45 0.09 2.26
N VAL A 42 -6.83 -1.05 1.96
CA VAL A 42 -5.98 -1.79 2.91
C VAL A 42 -4.72 -1.00 3.27
N LEU A 43 -4.05 -0.40 2.28
CA LEU A 43 -2.87 0.42 2.53
C LEU A 43 -3.21 1.68 3.33
N SER A 44 -4.30 2.37 2.99
CA SER A 44 -4.76 3.56 3.71
C SER A 44 -5.08 3.25 5.17
N TYR A 45 -5.69 2.09 5.44
CA TYR A 45 -5.92 1.63 6.82
C TYR A 45 -4.61 1.38 7.59
N ILE A 46 -3.60 0.78 6.93
CA ILE A 46 -2.30 0.53 7.54
C ILE A 46 -1.56 1.84 7.83
N GLU A 47 -1.66 2.80 6.93
CA GLU A 47 -1.00 4.10 7.05
C GLU A 47 -1.78 5.11 7.91
N GLU A 48 -2.97 4.74 8.39
CA GLU A 48 -3.90 5.64 9.09
C GLU A 48 -4.18 6.92 8.29
N GLN A 49 -4.39 6.75 6.97
CA GLN A 49 -4.71 7.82 6.03
C GLN A 49 -6.17 7.71 5.56
N PRO A 50 -6.80 8.83 5.15
CA PRO A 50 -8.10 8.79 4.53
C PRO A 50 -8.08 7.92 3.26
N THR A 51 -9.08 7.04 3.11
CA THR A 51 -9.31 6.35 1.85
C THR A 51 -9.89 7.33 0.83
N PHE A 52 -9.52 7.16 -0.43
CA PHE A 52 -10.08 7.92 -1.54
C PHE A 52 -10.29 7.01 -2.75
N ASP A 53 -11.06 7.49 -3.72
CA ASP A 53 -11.36 6.77 -4.95
C ASP A 53 -10.22 6.93 -5.96
N ILE A 54 -9.56 5.82 -6.28
CA ILE A 54 -8.44 5.78 -7.22
C ILE A 54 -8.87 6.01 -8.67
N LEU A 55 -10.16 5.91 -9.01
CA LEU A 55 -10.63 6.09 -10.39
C LEU A 55 -10.34 7.49 -10.95
N HIS A 56 -10.12 8.46 -10.06
CA HIS A 56 -9.81 9.84 -10.41
C HIS A 56 -8.30 10.14 -10.39
N GLU A 57 -7.47 9.14 -10.09
CA GLU A 57 -6.01 9.24 -10.04
C GLU A 57 -5.38 8.57 -11.27
N PRO A 58 -4.34 9.15 -11.90
CA PRO A 58 -3.56 8.45 -12.92
C PRO A 58 -2.98 7.13 -12.39
N VAL A 59 -2.89 6.14 -13.27
CA VAL A 59 -2.38 4.79 -12.91
C VAL A 59 -0.92 4.87 -12.46
N GLU A 60 -0.14 5.78 -13.06
CA GLU A 60 1.25 6.04 -12.72
C GLU A 60 1.41 6.57 -11.28
N ASP A 61 0.56 7.52 -10.87
CA ASP A 61 0.59 8.11 -9.53
C ASP A 61 0.18 7.07 -8.49
N THR A 62 -0.86 6.29 -8.78
CA THR A 62 -1.29 5.16 -7.95
C THR A 62 -0.15 4.15 -7.77
N ALA A 63 0.58 3.84 -8.85
CA ALA A 63 1.69 2.88 -8.82
C ALA A 63 2.86 3.37 -7.96
N VAL A 64 3.21 4.67 -8.08
CA VAL A 64 4.26 5.30 -7.26
C VAL A 64 3.87 5.20 -5.78
N ARG A 65 2.65 5.61 -5.43
CA ARG A 65 2.17 5.61 -4.05
C ARG A 65 2.15 4.20 -3.45
N PHE A 66 1.67 3.21 -4.17
CA PHE A 66 1.71 1.82 -3.71
C PHE A 66 3.13 1.32 -3.51
N PHE A 67 4.05 1.65 -4.42
CA PHE A 67 5.44 1.21 -4.31
C PHE A 67 6.15 1.86 -3.12
N GLU A 68 5.91 3.15 -2.87
CA GLU A 68 6.45 3.86 -1.72
C GLU A 68 5.91 3.31 -0.41
N ALA A 69 4.59 3.09 -0.31
CA ALA A 69 3.96 2.45 0.84
C ALA A 69 4.58 1.08 1.12
N LEU A 70 4.63 0.20 0.11
CA LEU A 70 5.22 -1.14 0.25
C LEU A 70 6.71 -1.10 0.62
N LYS A 71 7.47 -0.10 0.15
CA LYS A 71 8.87 0.11 0.53
C LYS A 71 9.01 0.50 2.01
N ILE A 72 8.15 1.38 2.51
CA ILE A 72 8.11 1.78 3.94
C ILE A 72 7.78 0.55 4.81
N LEU A 73 6.79 -0.24 4.38
CA LEU A 73 6.37 -1.47 5.03
C LEU A 73 7.42 -2.59 4.96
N ARG A 74 8.44 -2.41 4.10
CA ARG A 74 9.50 -3.37 3.75
C ARG A 74 8.97 -4.69 3.24
N PHE A 75 8.04 -4.57 2.31
CA PHE A 75 7.71 -5.64 1.39
C PHE A 75 8.95 -6.11 0.63
N LYS A 76 9.05 -7.42 0.40
CA LYS A 76 10.17 -8.01 -0.36
C LYS A 76 9.83 -7.97 -1.85
N PHE A 77 10.47 -7.05 -2.57
CA PHE A 77 10.35 -6.97 -4.03
C PHE A 77 11.19 -8.05 -4.72
N PRO A 78 10.81 -8.49 -5.94
CA PRO A 78 11.65 -9.34 -6.77
C PRO A 78 13.03 -8.71 -7.00
N ALA A 79 14.10 -9.51 -6.86
CA ALA A 79 15.47 -9.04 -7.04
C ALA A 79 15.86 -8.85 -8.53
N ASP A 80 15.24 -9.64 -9.42
CA ASP A 80 15.47 -9.52 -10.85
C ASP A 80 14.81 -8.23 -11.40
N PRO A 81 15.56 -7.38 -12.15
CA PRO A 81 15.03 -6.12 -12.65
C PRO A 81 13.79 -6.26 -13.55
N ARG A 82 13.71 -7.32 -14.38
CA ARG A 82 12.55 -7.54 -15.25
C ARG A 82 11.35 -7.98 -14.43
N ALA A 83 11.55 -8.88 -13.47
CA ALA A 83 10.50 -9.29 -12.54
C ALA A 83 9.99 -8.11 -11.70
N ALA A 84 10.88 -7.21 -11.27
CA ALA A 84 10.51 -6.00 -10.54
C ALA A 84 9.69 -5.03 -11.40
N GLN A 85 10.03 -4.88 -12.68
CA GLN A 85 9.25 -4.07 -13.62
C GLN A 85 7.86 -4.67 -13.84
N ASN A 86 7.79 -5.98 -14.11
CA ASN A 86 6.51 -6.68 -14.27
C ASN A 86 5.64 -6.59 -13.03
N PHE A 87 6.24 -6.70 -11.84
CA PHE A 87 5.54 -6.53 -10.57
C PHE A 87 4.93 -5.14 -10.44
N ARG A 88 5.68 -4.08 -10.77
CA ARG A 88 5.17 -2.70 -10.71
C ARG A 88 3.98 -2.51 -11.66
N MET A 89 4.12 -2.96 -12.91
CA MET A 89 3.06 -2.85 -13.92
C MET A 89 1.82 -3.66 -13.51
N GLY A 90 2.02 -4.91 -13.09
CA GLY A 90 0.92 -5.78 -12.69
C GLY A 90 0.19 -5.29 -11.44
N LEU A 91 0.91 -4.71 -10.47
CA LEU A 91 0.29 -4.11 -9.30
C LEU A 91 -0.56 -2.88 -9.66
N ALA A 92 -0.03 -2.02 -10.54
CA ALA A 92 -0.72 -0.82 -11.01
C ALA A 92 -1.97 -1.15 -11.85
N SER A 93 -1.89 -2.19 -12.66
CA SER A 93 -2.99 -2.64 -13.52
C SER A 93 -4.01 -3.52 -12.82
N GLY A 94 -3.88 -3.80 -11.53
CA GLY A 94 -4.79 -4.71 -10.82
C GLY A 94 -4.69 -6.18 -11.23
N ASP A 95 -3.54 -6.65 -11.71
CA ASP A 95 -3.35 -8.04 -12.07
C ASP A 95 -3.37 -8.93 -10.81
N LYS A 96 -4.33 -9.87 -10.80
CA LYS A 96 -4.60 -10.82 -9.72
C LYS A 96 -3.36 -11.62 -9.31
N THR A 97 -2.47 -11.92 -10.26
CA THR A 97 -1.22 -12.65 -9.99
C THR A 97 -0.28 -11.88 -9.05
N TYR A 98 -0.33 -10.55 -9.07
CA TYR A 98 0.52 -9.69 -8.23
C TYR A 98 -0.25 -9.12 -7.03
N VAL A 99 -1.51 -8.73 -7.20
CA VAL A 99 -2.28 -8.11 -6.13
C VAL A 99 -2.67 -9.11 -5.04
N TYR A 100 -3.03 -10.36 -5.36
CA TYR A 100 -3.43 -11.34 -4.34
C TYR A 100 -2.28 -11.66 -3.35
N PRO A 101 -1.03 -11.92 -3.79
CA PRO A 101 0.11 -12.04 -2.88
C PRO A 101 0.32 -10.83 -1.98
N VAL A 102 0.18 -9.61 -2.52
CA VAL A 102 0.36 -8.38 -1.76
C VAL A 102 -0.74 -8.23 -0.71
N LEU A 103 -2.02 -8.36 -1.09
CA LEU A 103 -3.15 -8.31 -0.16
C LEU A 103 -3.01 -9.36 0.94
N SER A 104 -2.67 -10.59 0.59
CA SER A 104 -2.46 -11.66 1.55
C SER A 104 -1.37 -11.31 2.56
N TRP A 105 -0.25 -10.73 2.12
CA TRP A 105 0.85 -10.33 2.99
C TRP A 105 0.48 -9.17 3.92
N LEU A 106 -0.24 -8.17 3.40
CA LEU A 106 -0.71 -7.02 4.18
C LEU A 106 -1.69 -7.48 5.28
N LEU A 107 -2.68 -8.30 4.90
CA LEU A 107 -3.75 -8.75 5.78
C LEU A 107 -3.27 -9.73 6.86
N GLU A 108 -2.20 -10.49 6.60
CA GLU A 108 -1.58 -11.38 7.60
C GLU A 108 -0.93 -10.59 8.76
N ARG A 109 -0.52 -9.33 8.54
CA ARG A 109 0.39 -8.60 9.45
C ARG A 109 -0.08 -7.20 9.79
N LEU A 110 -1.38 -6.92 9.68
CA LEU A 110 -1.96 -5.58 9.81
C LEU A 110 -1.40 -4.78 11.00
N THR A 111 -1.44 -5.35 12.21
CA THR A 111 -1.01 -4.65 13.43
C THR A 111 0.48 -4.28 13.42
N ASP A 112 1.34 -5.16 12.91
CA ASP A 112 2.78 -4.91 12.85
C ASP A 112 3.11 -3.90 11.75
N LEU A 113 2.40 -3.96 10.63
CA LEU A 113 2.53 -3.01 9.54
C LEU A 113 2.03 -1.62 9.93
N GLN A 114 0.96 -1.51 10.73
CA GLN A 114 0.47 -0.24 11.27
C GLN A 114 1.50 0.41 12.18
N LYS A 115 2.06 -0.32 13.15
CA LYS A 115 3.15 0.20 14.01
C LYS A 115 4.32 0.70 13.18
N ARG A 116 4.66 -0.03 12.11
CA ARG A 116 5.76 0.34 11.21
C ARG A 116 5.45 1.60 10.41
N ALA A 117 4.26 1.68 9.81
CA ALA A 117 3.82 2.86 9.08
C ALA A 117 3.78 4.08 10.00
N TYR A 118 3.25 3.93 11.22
CA TYR A 118 3.25 4.96 12.24
C TYR A 118 4.67 5.44 12.58
N LEU A 119 5.59 4.52 12.90
CA LEU A 119 6.98 4.88 13.20
C LEU A 119 7.68 5.53 12.01
N ALA A 120 7.41 5.10 10.78
CA ALA A 120 8.02 5.69 9.59
C ALA A 120 7.71 7.18 9.44
N LYS A 121 6.51 7.63 9.84
CA LYS A 121 6.14 9.06 9.85
C LYS A 121 7.08 9.93 10.71
N PHE A 122 7.68 9.35 11.75
CA PHE A 122 8.56 10.07 12.69
C PHE A 122 10.05 9.79 12.47
N LEU A 123 10.38 8.67 11.82
CA LEU A 123 11.77 8.23 11.61
C LEU A 123 12.32 8.66 10.24
N ILE A 124 11.48 9.07 9.30
CA ILE A 124 11.93 9.63 8.03
C ILE A 124 12.32 11.09 8.28
N HIS A 125 13.61 11.38 8.11
CA HIS A 125 14.15 12.73 8.26
C HIS A 125 13.46 13.67 7.28
N VAL A 126 12.84 14.74 7.78
CA VAL A 126 12.35 15.83 6.93
C VAL A 126 13.58 16.46 6.29
N TYR A 127 13.75 16.29 4.99
CA TYR A 127 14.82 16.98 4.26
C TYR A 127 14.41 18.44 4.10
N VAL A 128 15.11 19.34 4.78
CA VAL A 128 14.96 20.79 4.56
C VAL A 128 15.93 21.20 3.46
N PRO A 129 15.48 21.70 2.30
CA PRO A 129 16.37 22.16 1.25
C PRO A 129 17.31 23.28 1.75
N PRO A 130 18.55 23.37 1.24
CA PRO A 130 19.56 24.32 1.74
C PRO A 130 19.11 25.79 1.68
N GLU A 131 18.25 26.11 0.72
CA GLU A 131 17.67 27.44 0.52
C GLU A 131 16.84 27.92 1.72
N PHE A 132 16.20 26.98 2.43
CA PHE A 132 15.43 27.26 3.65
C PHE A 132 16.25 27.10 4.92
N GLN A 133 17.44 26.48 4.87
CA GLN A 133 18.33 26.38 6.03
C GLN A 133 19.03 27.71 6.35
N ALA A 134 19.15 28.60 5.37
CA ALA A 134 19.71 29.93 5.54
C ALA A 134 18.72 30.93 6.16
N ASP A 135 17.44 30.59 6.22
CA ASP A 135 16.43 31.40 6.88
C ASP A 135 16.58 31.26 8.40
N PRO A 136 16.89 32.35 9.14
CA PRO A 136 17.13 32.30 10.57
C PRO A 136 15.92 31.82 11.37
N ASP A 137 14.69 32.02 10.88
CA ASP A 137 13.48 31.55 11.55
C ASP A 137 13.33 30.03 11.40
N VAL A 138 13.77 29.46 10.26
CA VAL A 138 13.72 28.01 9.98
C VAL A 138 14.88 27.29 10.66
N ALA A 139 16.07 27.88 10.69
CA ALA A 139 17.26 27.31 11.32
C ALA A 139 17.04 27.02 12.82
N GLN A 140 16.27 27.86 13.52
CA GLN A 140 15.95 27.66 14.93
C GLN A 140 15.12 26.39 15.21
N PHE A 141 14.36 25.90 14.23
CA PHE A 141 13.53 24.69 14.38
C PHE A 141 14.25 23.39 13.97
N ILE A 142 15.40 23.48 13.30
CA ILE A 142 16.19 22.31 12.87
C ILE A 142 17.05 21.77 14.04
N GLU A 143 17.43 22.63 14.99
CA GLU A 143 18.11 22.21 16.23
C GLU A 143 17.10 21.73 17.28
N LYS A 144 16.82 20.43 17.34
CA LYS A 144 16.36 19.74 18.56
C LYS A 144 16.62 18.24 18.54
#